data_AF-A0A1L9GSQ4-F1
#
_entry.id   AF-A0A1L9GSQ4-F1
#
_cell.length_a   1.000
_cell.length_b   1.000
_cell.length_c   1.000
_cell.angle_alpha   90.00
_cell.angle_beta   90.00
_cell.angle_gamma   90.00
#
_symmetry.space_group_name_H-M   'P 1'
#
loop_
_entity.id
_entity.type
_entity.pdbx_description
1 polymer ?
#
loop_
_entity_poly.entity_id
_entity_poly.type
_entity_poly.pdbx_seq_one_letter_code
_entity_poly.pdbx_strand_id
1 'polypeptide(L)'
;MYEIKTESFEGPLSLLLQLIEQEKLDITTVSLATVTDQYLNRIKEMGERLSTAELADFLVVASRLLLIKSYVLLPSFSVEDEDPDYLEEQLKMYKMYHDASKNLRAIIAQELFSFSRQPIKMAPTEFSPPPKLTAPVLATQLLKLIAELEKTFIKLPKKTMRRIVSIGERIEHLRALLLSVEKVGFSEFLKSAKNKSEIVVSFLALLELVKQRHLVAHQLEGADIIIQTH
;
A
#
# COMPACT_ATOMS: atom_id res chain seq x y z
N MET A 1 -15.63 38.77 -24.26
CA MET A 1 -14.30 38.40 -23.74
C MET A 1 -14.31 36.88 -23.64
N TYR A 2 -13.62 36.19 -24.56
CA TYR A 2 -13.63 34.73 -24.61
C TYR A 2 -12.83 34.21 -23.43
N GLU A 3 -13.51 33.60 -22.47
CA GLU A 3 -12.89 32.89 -21.35
C GLU A 3 -12.38 31.56 -21.90
N ILE A 4 -11.18 31.57 -22.49
CA ILE A 4 -10.48 30.35 -22.89
C ILE A 4 -10.03 29.69 -21.59
N LYS A 5 -10.87 28.78 -21.07
CA LYS A 5 -10.48 27.86 -20.00
C LYS A 5 -9.46 26.88 -20.58
N THR A 6 -8.18 27.23 -20.50
CA THR A 6 -7.13 26.22 -20.58
C THR A 6 -7.38 25.26 -19.42
N GLU A 7 -7.69 24.00 -19.73
CA GLU A 7 -7.74 22.94 -18.73
C GLU A 7 -6.31 22.77 -18.18
N SER A 8 -6.00 23.50 -17.13
CA SER A 8 -4.75 23.34 -16.40
C SER A 8 -4.89 22.09 -15.56
N PHE A 9 -4.44 20.96 -16.11
CA PHE A 9 -4.46 19.70 -15.39
C PHE A 9 -3.39 19.70 -14.30
N GLU A 10 -3.75 19.26 -13.10
CA GLU A 10 -2.80 19.03 -12.00
C GLU A 10 -2.07 17.68 -12.18
N GLY A 11 -1.62 17.38 -13.40
CA GLY A 11 -0.86 16.18 -13.74
C GLY A 11 -1.65 15.03 -14.39
N PRO A 12 -0.99 13.88 -14.62
CA PRO A 12 -1.51 12.81 -15.46
C PRO A 12 -2.71 12.05 -14.87
N LEU A 13 -2.73 11.86 -13.55
CA LEU A 13 -3.86 11.20 -12.87
C LEU A 13 -5.13 12.07 -12.89
N SER A 14 -4.98 13.41 -12.84
CA SER A 14 -6.11 14.33 -12.97
C SER A 14 -6.77 14.21 -14.34
N LEU A 15 -5.96 14.17 -15.41
CA LEU A 15 -6.46 13.98 -16.77
C LEU A 15 -7.15 12.63 -16.92
N LEU A 16 -6.51 11.56 -16.43
CA LEU A 16 -7.07 10.21 -16.53
C LEU A 16 -8.40 10.08 -15.78
N LEU A 17 -8.49 10.65 -14.57
CA LEU A 17 -9.73 10.68 -13.80
C LEU A 17 -10.84 11.42 -14.57
N GLN A 18 -10.52 12.57 -15.17
CA GLN A 18 -11.49 13.33 -15.97
C GLN A 18 -12.02 12.52 -17.15
N LEU A 19 -11.17 11.81 -17.89
CA LEU A 19 -11.60 10.99 -19.03
C LEU A 19 -12.54 9.86 -18.61
N ILE A 20 -12.24 9.18 -17.49
CA ILE A 20 -13.12 8.14 -16.93
C ILE A 20 -14.47 8.73 -16.51
N GLU A 21 -14.47 9.89 -15.85
CA GLU A 21 -15.69 10.56 -15.41
C GLU A 21 -16.54 11.05 -16.59
N GLN A 22 -15.92 11.54 -17.66
CA GLN A 22 -16.60 11.96 -18.89
C GLN A 22 -17.32 10.79 -19.58
N GLU A 23 -16.70 9.62 -19.63
CA GLU A 23 -17.29 8.39 -20.16
C GLU A 23 -18.25 7.70 -19.18
N LYS A 24 -18.42 8.24 -17.96
CA LYS A 24 -19.25 7.66 -16.88
C LYS A 24 -18.89 6.22 -16.56
N LEU A 25 -17.60 5.90 -16.59
CA LEU A 25 -17.08 4.58 -16.29
C LEU A 25 -16.65 4.46 -14.83
N ASP A 26 -16.70 3.24 -14.30
CA ASP A 26 -16.05 2.91 -13.02
C ASP A 26 -14.53 2.81 -13.20
N ILE A 27 -13.76 3.04 -12.12
CA ILE A 27 -12.31 2.89 -12.16
C ILE A 27 -11.98 1.39 -12.10
N THR A 28 -11.83 0.78 -13.27
CA THR A 28 -11.46 -0.62 -13.47
C THR A 28 -10.39 -0.77 -14.57
N THR A 29 -9.64 -1.87 -14.57
CA THR A 29 -8.66 -2.23 -15.62
C THR A 29 -9.26 -2.19 -17.04
N VAL A 30 -10.52 -2.62 -17.21
CA VAL A 30 -11.23 -2.58 -18.51
C VAL A 30 -11.54 -1.14 -18.93
N SER A 31 -12.01 -0.32 -18.00
CA SER A 31 -12.29 1.10 -18.25
C SER A 31 -11.03 1.88 -18.58
N LEU A 32 -9.92 1.60 -17.87
CA LEU A 32 -8.60 2.17 -18.16
C LEU A 32 -8.14 1.85 -19.58
N ALA A 33 -8.26 0.59 -20.00
CA ALA A 33 -7.94 0.17 -21.37
C ALA A 33 -8.80 0.90 -22.44
N THR A 34 -10.05 1.22 -22.09
CA THR A 34 -11.00 1.90 -22.98
C THR A 34 -10.62 3.36 -23.20
N VAL A 35 -10.17 4.06 -22.15
CA VAL A 35 -9.79 5.49 -22.22
C VAL A 35 -8.34 5.72 -22.67
N THR A 36 -7.53 4.68 -22.84
CA THR A 36 -6.11 4.78 -23.24
C THR A 36 -5.91 5.61 -24.51
N ASP A 37 -6.73 5.41 -25.55
CA ASP A 37 -6.56 6.16 -26.82
C ASP A 37 -6.88 7.64 -26.63
N GLN A 38 -7.89 7.97 -25.82
CA GLN A 38 -8.24 9.35 -25.50
C GLN A 38 -7.12 10.04 -24.73
N TYR A 39 -6.52 9.34 -23.76
CA TYR A 39 -5.39 9.83 -22.99
C TYR A 39 -4.17 10.12 -23.88
N LEU A 40 -3.82 9.20 -24.79
CA LEU A 40 -2.72 9.38 -25.73
C LEU A 40 -2.96 10.54 -26.71
N ASN A 41 -4.18 10.69 -27.22
CA ASN A 41 -4.53 11.81 -28.08
C ASN A 41 -4.40 13.13 -27.34
N ARG A 42 -4.87 13.19 -26.09
CA ARG A 42 -4.78 14.40 -25.27
C ARG A 42 -3.32 14.79 -25.01
N ILE A 43 -2.44 13.83 -24.72
CA ILE A 43 -0.98 14.08 -24.58
C ILE A 43 -0.40 14.64 -25.88
N LYS A 44 -0.76 14.08 -27.05
CA LYS A 44 -0.25 14.57 -28.34
C LYS A 44 -0.65 16.03 -28.60
N GLU A 45 -1.87 16.42 -28.22
CA GLU A 45 -2.35 17.80 -28.39
C GLU A 45 -1.64 18.81 -27.47
N MET A 46 -1.31 18.40 -26.24
CA MET A 46 -0.69 19.28 -25.24
C MET A 46 0.83 19.19 -25.21
N GLY A 47 1.44 18.15 -25.79
CA GLY A 47 2.86 17.83 -25.64
C GLY A 47 3.81 18.97 -26.02
N GLU A 48 3.45 19.76 -27.03
CA GLU A 48 4.24 20.93 -27.46
C GLU A 48 4.22 22.09 -26.45
N ARG A 49 3.26 22.09 -25.51
CA ARG A 49 3.06 23.14 -24.50
C ARG A 49 3.57 22.76 -23.12
N LEU A 50 3.90 21.49 -22.91
CA LEU A 50 4.41 20.96 -21.64
C LEU A 50 5.94 21.08 -21.59
N SER A 51 6.48 21.28 -20.40
CA SER A 51 7.90 21.10 -20.17
C SER A 51 8.29 19.62 -20.32
N THR A 52 9.57 19.35 -20.60
CA THR A 52 10.08 17.97 -20.72
C THR A 52 9.82 17.15 -19.46
N ALA A 53 9.91 17.76 -18.28
CA ALA A 53 9.66 17.09 -17.00
C ALA A 53 8.19 16.69 -16.86
N GLU A 54 7.27 17.62 -17.14
CA GLU A 54 5.84 17.31 -17.10
C GLU A 54 5.48 16.24 -18.12
N LEU A 55 5.99 16.33 -19.35
CA LEU A 55 5.75 15.33 -20.38
C LEU A 55 6.23 13.93 -19.96
N ALA A 56 7.35 13.83 -19.24
CA ALA A 56 7.85 12.56 -18.73
C ALA A 56 6.85 11.90 -17.77
N ASP A 57 6.24 12.67 -16.87
CA ASP A 57 5.21 12.15 -15.95
C ASP A 57 3.99 11.59 -16.71
N PHE A 58 3.55 12.29 -17.77
CA PHE A 58 2.47 11.80 -18.63
C PHE A 58 2.83 10.50 -19.37
N LEU A 59 4.07 10.40 -19.85
CA LEU A 59 4.54 9.23 -20.58
C LEU A 59 4.65 7.98 -19.70
N VAL A 60 4.98 8.12 -18.41
CA VAL A 60 4.98 7.00 -17.45
C VAL A 60 3.58 6.41 -17.29
N VAL A 61 2.55 7.26 -17.19
CA VAL A 61 1.16 6.78 -17.13
C VAL A 61 0.71 6.22 -18.49
N ALA A 62 1.14 6.83 -19.59
CA ALA A 62 0.83 6.35 -20.94
C ALA A 62 1.37 4.93 -21.22
N SER A 63 2.62 4.65 -20.83
CA SER A 63 3.21 3.33 -21.00
C SER A 63 2.43 2.27 -20.22
N ARG A 64 1.99 2.61 -19.00
CA ARG A 64 1.19 1.71 -18.17
C ARG A 64 -0.21 1.47 -18.72
N LEU A 65 -0.86 2.50 -19.25
CA LEU A 65 -2.16 2.36 -19.94
C LEU A 65 -2.05 1.50 -21.21
N LEU A 66 -0.95 1.60 -21.95
CA LEU A 66 -0.68 0.74 -23.10
C LEU A 66 -0.48 -0.72 -22.68
N LEU A 67 0.26 -0.95 -21.58
CA LEU A 67 0.41 -2.29 -21.01
C LEU A 67 -0.95 -2.88 -20.60
N ILE A 68 -1.75 -2.11 -19.85
CA ILE A 68 -3.09 -2.52 -19.42
C ILE A 68 -3.97 -2.85 -20.63
N LYS A 69 -3.96 -2.00 -21.66
CA LYS A 69 -4.73 -2.26 -22.89
C LYS A 69 -4.25 -3.52 -23.61
N SER A 70 -2.95 -3.77 -23.67
CA SER A 70 -2.39 -5.02 -24.22
C SER A 70 -2.87 -6.23 -23.42
N TYR A 71 -2.79 -6.19 -22.09
CA TYR A 71 -3.21 -7.27 -21.21
C TYR A 71 -4.70 -7.60 -21.36
N VAL A 72 -5.56 -6.58 -21.40
CA VAL A 72 -7.01 -6.75 -21.58
C VAL A 72 -7.33 -7.35 -22.96
N LEU A 73 -6.58 -7.00 -24.00
CA LEU A 73 -6.78 -7.51 -25.36
C LEU A 73 -6.15 -8.88 -25.62
N LEU A 74 -5.11 -9.25 -24.87
CA LEU A 74 -4.33 -10.49 -25.05
C LEU A 74 -4.22 -11.24 -23.70
N PRO A 75 -5.28 -11.97 -23.27
CA PRO A 75 -5.31 -12.62 -21.96
C PRO A 75 -4.24 -13.70 -21.75
N SER A 76 -3.64 -14.20 -22.84
CA SER A 76 -2.53 -15.16 -22.80
C SER A 76 -1.16 -14.51 -22.55
N PHE A 77 -1.09 -13.19 -22.51
CA PHE A 77 0.15 -12.43 -22.29
C PHE A 77 0.31 -12.15 -20.80
N SER A 78 0.89 -13.07 -20.05
CA SER A 78 1.26 -12.85 -18.65
C SER A 78 2.61 -12.13 -18.58
N VAL A 79 2.60 -10.85 -18.26
CA VAL A 79 3.83 -10.12 -17.88
C VAL A 79 4.07 -10.41 -16.40
N GLU A 80 5.19 -11.06 -16.07
CA GLU A 80 5.47 -11.51 -14.69
C GLU A 80 5.80 -10.37 -13.72
N ASP A 81 6.17 -9.19 -14.22
CA ASP A 81 6.77 -8.12 -13.40
C ASP A 81 5.91 -6.85 -13.19
N GLU A 82 4.83 -6.65 -13.93
CA GLU A 82 3.98 -5.45 -13.79
C GLU A 82 2.53 -5.81 -13.47
N ASP A 83 2.12 -5.52 -12.23
CA ASP A 83 0.74 -5.63 -11.77
C ASP A 83 -0.14 -4.59 -12.49
N PRO A 84 -1.08 -5.01 -13.36
CA PRO A 84 -1.96 -4.10 -14.07
C PRO A 84 -2.91 -3.36 -13.11
N ASP A 85 -3.21 -3.93 -11.95
CA ASP A 85 -4.19 -3.37 -10.99
C ASP A 85 -3.62 -2.19 -10.20
N TYR A 86 -2.30 -2.02 -10.15
CA TYR A 86 -1.66 -0.90 -9.44
C TYR A 86 -2.13 0.48 -9.92
N LEU A 87 -2.32 0.68 -11.24
CA LEU A 87 -2.78 1.98 -11.76
C LEU A 87 -4.24 2.22 -11.38
N GLU A 88 -5.05 1.16 -11.34
CA GLU A 88 -6.43 1.21 -10.87
C GLU A 88 -6.49 1.65 -9.40
N GLU A 89 -5.71 1.01 -8.53
CA GLU A 89 -5.62 1.36 -7.11
C GLU A 89 -5.10 2.79 -6.91
N GLN A 90 -4.06 3.18 -7.63
CA GLN A 90 -3.50 4.52 -7.57
C GLN A 90 -4.52 5.58 -7.98
N LEU A 91 -5.32 5.32 -9.02
CA LEU A 91 -6.34 6.26 -9.49
C LEU A 91 -7.54 6.33 -8.51
N LYS A 92 -7.93 5.21 -7.89
CA LYS A 92 -8.94 5.21 -6.82
C LYS A 92 -8.47 6.05 -5.63
N MET A 93 -7.23 5.88 -5.20
CA MET A 93 -6.64 6.69 -4.13
C MET A 93 -6.60 8.17 -4.51
N TYR A 94 -6.17 8.50 -5.72
CA TYR A 94 -6.18 9.87 -6.21
C TYR A 94 -7.59 10.47 -6.18
N LYS A 95 -8.61 9.75 -6.65
CA LYS A 95 -10.01 10.19 -6.59
C LYS A 95 -10.47 10.49 -5.16
N MET A 96 -10.15 9.62 -4.20
CA MET A 96 -10.47 9.85 -2.79
C MET A 96 -9.88 11.16 -2.26
N TYR A 97 -8.61 11.44 -2.56
CA TYR A 97 -7.96 12.69 -2.15
C TYR A 97 -8.52 13.90 -2.89
N HIS A 98 -8.80 13.77 -4.19
CA HIS A 98 -9.42 14.81 -4.99
C HIS A 98 -10.79 15.21 -4.42
N ASP A 99 -11.64 14.25 -4.05
CA ASP A 99 -12.94 14.53 -3.44
C ASP A 99 -12.83 15.09 -2.02
N ALA A 100 -11.89 14.58 -1.22
CA ALA A 100 -11.58 15.16 0.09
C ALA A 100 -11.09 16.61 -0.03
N SER A 101 -10.32 16.94 -1.06
CA SER A 101 -9.84 18.31 -1.31
C SER A 101 -10.98 19.28 -1.59
N LYS A 102 -12.05 18.85 -2.27
CA LYS A 102 -13.25 19.66 -2.51
C LYS A 102 -13.95 20.00 -1.19
N ASN A 103 -14.08 19.02 -0.29
CA ASN A 103 -14.65 19.23 1.04
C ASN A 103 -13.79 20.20 1.86
N LEU A 104 -12.47 20.03 1.83
CA LEU A 104 -11.55 20.93 2.52
C LEU A 104 -11.65 22.36 1.95
N ARG A 105 -11.71 22.51 0.63
CA ARG A 105 -11.89 23.81 -0.04
C ARG A 105 -13.20 24.46 0.40
N ALA A 106 -14.28 23.71 0.53
CA ALA A 106 -15.56 24.22 1.03
C ALA A 106 -15.50 24.66 2.50
N ILE A 107 -14.73 23.97 3.36
CA ILE A 107 -14.51 24.38 4.75
C ILE A 107 -13.70 25.68 4.80
N ILE A 108 -12.60 25.76 4.05
CA ILE A 108 -11.74 26.95 3.98
C ILE A 108 -12.52 28.16 3.46
N ALA A 109 -13.39 27.96 2.47
CA ALA A 109 -14.23 29.01 1.90
C ALA A 109 -15.27 29.58 2.88
N GLN A 110 -15.52 28.95 4.02
CA GLN A 110 -16.35 29.52 5.08
C GLN A 110 -15.64 30.63 5.86
N GLU A 111 -14.32 30.78 5.67
CA GLU A 111 -13.47 31.79 6.31
C GLU A 111 -13.55 31.78 7.85
N LEU A 112 -13.93 30.65 8.45
CA LEU A 112 -14.03 30.44 9.90
C LEU A 112 -12.65 30.19 10.52
N PHE A 113 -11.73 31.13 10.32
CA PHE A 113 -10.37 31.05 10.86
C PHE A 113 -10.32 31.55 12.30
N SER A 114 -9.70 30.77 13.18
CA SER A 114 -9.31 31.23 14.51
C SER A 114 -7.87 31.73 14.47
N PHE A 115 -7.67 33.01 14.79
CA PHE A 115 -6.35 33.60 14.89
C PHE A 115 -5.90 33.59 16.35
N SER A 116 -4.68 33.13 16.61
CA SER A 116 -4.08 33.31 17.93
C SER A 116 -3.81 34.79 18.18
N ARG A 117 -4.04 35.26 19.40
CA ARG A 117 -3.51 36.55 19.81
C ARG A 117 -2.00 36.44 19.87
N GLN A 118 -1.28 37.47 19.41
CA GLN A 118 0.14 37.57 19.73
C GLN A 118 0.29 37.42 21.25
N PRO A 119 1.24 36.61 21.73
CA PRO A 119 1.43 36.43 23.15
C PRO A 119 1.64 37.81 23.75
N ILE A 120 0.72 38.23 24.63
CA ILE A 120 0.97 39.36 25.51
C ILE A 120 2.29 39.01 26.18
N LYS A 121 3.30 39.89 26.12
CA LYS A 121 4.51 39.75 26.91
C LYS A 121 4.09 39.83 28.38
N MET A 122 3.62 38.71 28.92
CA MET A 122 3.40 38.56 30.34
C MET A 122 4.77 38.80 30.96
N ALA A 123 4.85 39.71 31.94
CA ALA A 123 6.03 39.78 32.79
C ALA A 123 6.38 38.34 33.20
N PRO A 124 7.68 37.96 33.23
CA PRO A 124 8.07 36.59 33.54
C PRO A 124 7.29 36.17 34.77
N THR A 125 6.42 35.17 34.62
CA THR A 125 5.63 34.64 35.72
C THR A 125 6.63 34.23 36.78
N GLU A 126 6.73 35.02 37.84
CA GLU A 126 7.51 34.63 39.01
C GLU A 126 6.93 33.30 39.47
N PHE A 127 7.77 32.27 39.43
CA PHE A 127 7.39 30.95 39.89
C PHE A 127 7.04 31.06 41.36
N SER A 128 5.74 31.06 41.67
CA SER A 128 5.21 31.12 43.03
C SER A 128 4.65 29.75 43.41
N PRO A 129 5.51 28.83 43.89
CA PRO A 129 5.06 27.51 44.30
C PRO A 129 4.21 27.62 45.58
N PRO A 130 3.26 26.69 45.79
CA PRO A 130 2.55 26.59 47.05
C PRO A 130 3.53 26.50 48.23
N PRO A 131 3.23 27.06 49.40
CA PRO A 131 4.16 27.16 50.53
C PRO A 131 4.65 25.80 51.07
N LYS A 132 3.97 24.69 50.71
CA LYS A 132 4.32 23.32 51.09
C LYS A 132 5.10 22.55 50.02
N LEU A 133 5.31 23.16 48.84
CA LEU A 133 6.03 22.53 47.74
C LEU A 133 7.54 22.74 47.93
N THR A 134 8.22 21.70 48.38
CA THR A 134 9.68 21.67 48.46
C THR A 134 10.24 20.73 47.38
N ALA A 135 11.50 20.96 46.95
CA ALA A 135 12.15 20.11 45.95
C ALA A 135 12.13 18.60 46.30
N PRO A 136 12.32 18.18 47.57
CA PRO A 136 12.21 16.77 47.95
C PRO A 136 10.79 16.20 47.79
N VAL A 137 9.76 17.01 48.10
CA VAL A 137 8.36 16.60 47.91
C VAL A 137 8.06 16.43 46.42
N LEU A 138 8.56 17.33 45.57
CA LEU A 138 8.37 17.20 44.12
C LEU A 138 9.08 15.94 43.57
N ALA A 139 10.32 15.70 43.98
CA ALA A 139 11.08 14.52 43.55
C ALA A 139 10.38 13.20 43.94
N THR A 140 9.88 13.12 45.17
CA THR A 140 9.15 11.92 45.64
C THR A 140 7.82 11.71 44.92
N GLN A 141 7.08 12.77 44.61
CA GLN A 141 5.84 12.68 43.83
C GLN A 141 6.10 12.28 42.38
N LEU A 142 7.16 12.80 41.76
CA LEU A 142 7.54 12.42 40.40
C LEU A 142 7.91 10.93 40.32
N LEU A 143 8.71 10.43 41.28
CA LEU A 143 9.06 9.00 41.34
C LEU A 143 7.83 8.11 41.56
N LYS A 144 6.87 8.53 42.39
CA LYS A 144 5.59 7.81 42.56
C LYS A 144 4.80 7.75 41.26
N LEU A 145 4.71 8.87 40.55
CA LEU A 145 3.98 8.96 39.28
C LEU A 145 4.62 8.07 38.21
N ILE A 146 5.96 8.08 38.10
CA ILE A 146 6.69 7.18 37.19
C ILE A 146 6.40 5.72 37.54
N ALA A 147 6.46 5.34 38.83
CA ALA A 147 6.17 3.98 39.26
C ALA A 147 4.71 3.54 39.01
N GLU A 148 3.74 4.46 39.09
CA GLU A 148 2.34 4.18 38.73
C GLU A 148 2.13 4.05 37.21
N LEU A 149 2.80 4.89 36.43
CA LEU A 149 2.78 4.80 34.97
C LEU A 149 3.40 3.47 34.50
N GLU A 150 4.54 3.06 35.06
CA GLU A 150 5.17 1.78 34.74
C GLU A 150 4.23 0.58 34.97
N LYS A 151 3.47 0.57 36.08
CA LYS A 151 2.45 -0.46 36.34
C LYS A 151 1.37 -0.52 35.26
N THR A 152 1.07 0.62 34.63
CA THR A 152 0.08 0.75 33.55
C THR A 152 0.67 0.29 32.20
N PHE A 153 1.93 0.59 31.93
CA PHE A 153 2.63 0.15 30.71
C PHE A 153 2.95 -1.36 30.71
N ILE A 154 3.18 -1.98 31.87
CA ILE A 154 3.43 -3.43 31.98
C ILE A 154 2.17 -4.26 31.64
N LYS A 155 0.97 -3.66 31.68
CA LYS A 155 -0.31 -4.31 31.38
C LYS A 155 -0.79 -4.16 29.93
N LEU A 156 -0.02 -3.56 29.03
CA LEU A 156 -0.35 -3.72 27.61
C LEU A 156 -0.15 -5.21 27.26
N PRO A 157 -1.18 -5.92 26.76
CA PRO A 157 -0.92 -7.22 26.17
C PRO A 157 0.11 -6.96 25.10
N LYS A 158 1.31 -7.53 25.26
CA LYS A 158 2.27 -7.66 24.17
C LYS A 158 1.47 -8.37 23.09
N LYS A 159 0.91 -7.60 22.15
CA LYS A 159 0.36 -8.12 20.91
C LYS A 159 1.59 -8.72 20.28
N THR A 160 1.79 -10.01 20.54
CA THR A 160 2.84 -10.80 19.95
C THR A 160 2.59 -10.60 18.48
N MET A 161 3.43 -9.77 17.85
CA MET A 161 3.51 -9.68 16.40
C MET A 161 3.81 -11.12 15.99
N ARG A 162 2.76 -11.87 15.63
CA ARG A 162 2.91 -13.23 15.18
C ARG A 162 3.79 -13.10 13.95
N ARG A 163 4.99 -13.66 13.99
CA ARG A 163 5.90 -13.65 12.86
C ARG A 163 5.15 -14.28 11.69
N ILE A 164 4.81 -13.46 10.70
CA ILE A 164 4.19 -13.95 9.47
C ILE A 164 5.32 -14.61 8.72
N VAL A 165 5.31 -15.95 8.67
CA VAL A 165 6.27 -16.70 7.87
C VAL A 165 5.93 -16.43 6.41
N SER A 166 6.92 -16.00 5.62
CA SER A 166 6.70 -15.66 4.22
C SER A 166 6.70 -16.92 3.33
N ILE A 167 6.16 -16.80 2.12
CA ILE A 167 6.22 -17.87 1.12
C ILE A 167 7.70 -18.18 0.79
N GLY A 168 8.54 -17.16 0.65
CA GLY A 168 9.98 -17.32 0.41
C GLY A 168 10.71 -18.09 1.49
N GLU A 169 10.42 -17.82 2.78
CA GLU A 169 10.99 -18.59 3.90
C GLU A 169 10.58 -20.07 3.82
N ARG A 170 9.34 -20.39 3.40
CA ARG A 170 8.87 -21.77 3.22
C ARG A 170 9.48 -22.46 1.99
N ILE A 171 9.71 -21.73 0.90
CA ILE A 171 10.38 -22.23 -0.31
C ILE A 171 11.81 -22.69 0.04
N GLU A 172 12.57 -21.86 0.74
CA GLU A 172 13.94 -22.18 1.13
C GLU A 172 13.99 -23.37 2.09
N HIS A 173 13.05 -23.46 3.03
CA HIS A 173 12.92 -24.61 3.92
C HIS A 173 12.62 -25.91 3.14
N LEU A 174 11.73 -25.87 2.15
CA LEU A 174 11.41 -27.04 1.33
C LEU A 174 12.59 -27.47 0.46
N ARG A 175 13.31 -26.52 -0.13
CA ARG A 175 14.56 -26.78 -0.88
C ARG A 175 15.61 -27.43 0.01
N ALA A 176 15.81 -26.92 1.23
CA ALA A 176 16.76 -27.49 2.18
C ALA A 176 16.43 -28.95 2.55
N LEU A 177 15.16 -29.29 2.71
CA LEU A 177 14.75 -30.68 2.97
C LEU A 177 15.03 -31.59 1.77
N LEU A 178 14.75 -31.12 0.56
CA LEU A 178 14.97 -31.88 -0.67
C LEU A 178 16.45 -32.01 -1.06
N LEU A 179 17.33 -31.16 -0.53
CA LEU A 179 18.78 -31.37 -0.62
C LEU A 179 19.25 -32.58 0.21
N SER A 180 18.50 -32.95 1.25
CA SER A 180 18.87 -34.05 2.16
C SER A 180 18.17 -35.37 1.85
N VAL A 181 17.03 -35.34 1.15
CA VAL A 181 16.21 -36.51 0.83
C VAL A 181 15.63 -36.37 -0.58
N GLU A 182 15.71 -37.41 -1.40
CA GLU A 182 15.19 -37.40 -2.79
C GLU A 182 13.66 -37.17 -2.87
N LYS A 183 12.91 -37.60 -1.85
CA LYS A 183 11.45 -37.50 -1.78
C LYS A 183 11.00 -37.11 -0.38
N VAL A 184 10.07 -36.17 -0.29
CA VAL A 184 9.50 -35.69 0.98
C VAL A 184 7.98 -35.70 0.89
N GLY A 185 7.31 -36.21 1.93
CA GLY A 185 5.86 -36.11 2.06
C GLY A 185 5.44 -34.69 2.47
N PHE A 186 4.37 -34.17 1.91
CA PHE A 186 3.86 -32.85 2.29
C PHE A 186 3.42 -32.81 3.75
N SER A 187 2.87 -33.90 4.28
CA SER A 187 2.56 -34.00 5.71
C SER A 187 3.81 -33.92 6.58
N GLU A 188 4.96 -34.38 6.09
CA GLU A 188 6.25 -34.26 6.77
C GLU A 188 6.76 -32.81 6.74
N PHE A 189 6.66 -32.14 5.59
CA PHE A 189 6.96 -30.71 5.46
C PHE A 189 6.09 -29.85 6.40
N LEU A 190 4.81 -30.19 6.55
CA LEU A 190 3.87 -29.50 7.42
C LEU A 190 4.16 -29.67 8.92
N LYS A 191 4.97 -30.64 9.36
CA LYS A 191 5.34 -30.78 10.80
C LYS A 191 6.03 -29.54 11.37
N SER A 192 6.64 -28.73 10.50
CA SER A 192 7.26 -27.44 10.83
C SER A 192 6.26 -26.28 11.00
N ALA A 193 5.00 -26.45 10.60
CA ALA A 193 3.98 -25.42 10.67
C ALA A 193 3.32 -25.38 12.06
N LYS A 194 3.28 -24.20 12.68
CA LYS A 194 2.74 -24.02 14.04
C LYS A 194 1.29 -23.56 14.07
N ASN A 195 0.75 -23.09 12.94
CA ASN A 195 -0.58 -22.52 12.84
C ASN A 195 -1.17 -22.68 11.43
N LYS A 196 -2.48 -22.44 11.30
CA LYS A 196 -3.20 -22.58 10.02
C LYS A 196 -2.64 -21.68 8.91
N SER A 197 -2.20 -20.48 9.24
CA SER A 197 -1.61 -19.55 8.26
C SER A 197 -0.32 -20.12 7.68
N GLU A 198 0.55 -20.69 8.50
CA GLU A 198 1.78 -21.35 8.06
C GLU A 198 1.51 -22.59 7.20
N ILE A 199 0.43 -23.34 7.48
CA ILE A 199 0.01 -24.46 6.63
C ILE A 199 -0.38 -23.95 5.23
N VAL A 200 -1.17 -22.88 5.16
CA VAL A 200 -1.57 -22.26 3.88
C VAL A 200 -0.34 -21.74 3.13
N VAL A 201 0.57 -21.03 3.79
CA VAL A 201 1.81 -20.50 3.19
C VAL A 201 2.72 -21.63 2.71
N SER A 202 2.83 -22.74 3.46
CA SER A 202 3.56 -23.94 3.03
C SER A 202 2.95 -24.58 1.78
N PHE A 203 1.62 -24.62 1.68
CA PHE A 203 0.96 -25.14 0.49
C PHE A 203 1.19 -24.24 -0.73
N LEU A 204 1.09 -22.91 -0.55
CA LEU A 204 1.40 -21.95 -1.60
C LEU A 204 2.87 -22.04 -2.06
N ALA A 205 3.80 -22.22 -1.13
CA ALA A 205 5.22 -22.43 -1.45
C ALA A 205 5.46 -23.68 -2.30
N LEU A 206 4.76 -24.78 -2.01
CA LEU A 206 4.81 -25.99 -2.84
C LEU A 206 4.26 -25.71 -4.25
N LEU A 207 3.08 -25.09 -4.36
CA LEU A 207 2.47 -24.78 -5.65
C LEU A 207 3.32 -23.83 -6.49
N GLU A 208 3.98 -22.87 -5.86
CA GLU A 208 4.90 -21.95 -6.54
C GLU A 208 6.10 -22.69 -7.13
N LEU A 209 6.70 -23.63 -6.39
CA LEU A 209 7.82 -24.44 -6.91
C LEU A 209 7.42 -25.42 -8.00
N VAL A 210 6.20 -25.96 -7.94
CA VAL A 210 5.62 -26.78 -9.03
C VAL A 210 5.36 -25.92 -10.27
N LYS A 211 4.79 -24.72 -10.10
CA LYS A 211 4.55 -23.75 -11.18
C LYS A 211 5.85 -23.37 -11.90
N GLN A 212 6.93 -23.14 -11.13
CA GLN A 212 8.27 -22.83 -11.65
C GLN A 212 9.02 -24.06 -12.21
N ARG A 213 8.40 -25.24 -12.22
CA ARG A 213 8.99 -26.51 -12.67
C ARG A 213 10.26 -26.93 -11.94
N HIS A 214 10.47 -26.43 -10.73
CA HIS A 214 11.60 -26.86 -9.90
C HIS A 214 11.34 -28.21 -9.24
N LEU A 215 10.08 -28.54 -8.96
CA LEU A 215 9.66 -29.76 -8.28
C LEU A 215 8.49 -30.43 -8.99
N VAL A 216 8.34 -31.73 -8.75
CA VAL A 216 7.17 -32.50 -9.14
C VAL A 216 6.46 -32.99 -7.89
N ALA A 217 5.14 -32.81 -7.85
CA ALA A 217 4.29 -33.29 -6.77
C ALA A 217 3.29 -34.32 -7.31
N HIS A 218 3.15 -35.45 -6.62
CA HIS A 218 2.20 -36.50 -6.95
C HIS A 218 1.31 -36.80 -5.77
N GLN A 219 0.01 -36.91 -6.01
CA GLN A 219 -0.97 -37.29 -5.00
C GLN A 219 -1.84 -38.43 -5.55
N LEU A 220 -1.90 -39.54 -4.81
CA LEU A 220 -2.88 -40.61 -5.05
C LEU A 220 -4.17 -40.26 -4.30
N GLU A 221 -5.33 -40.74 -4.77
CA GLU A 221 -6.62 -40.45 -4.16
C GLU A 221 -6.62 -40.72 -2.64
N GLY A 222 -6.87 -39.67 -1.85
CA GLY A 222 -6.89 -39.74 -0.39
C GLY A 222 -5.53 -39.92 0.30
N ALA A 223 -4.42 -39.93 -0.46
CA ALA A 223 -3.06 -40.09 0.08
C ALA A 223 -2.34 -38.75 0.26
N ASP A 224 -1.19 -38.79 0.94
CA ASP A 224 -0.31 -37.64 1.12
C ASP A 224 0.30 -37.19 -0.22
N ILE A 225 0.69 -35.92 -0.30
CA ILE A 225 1.34 -35.38 -1.50
C ILE A 225 2.84 -35.70 -1.40
N ILE A 226 3.36 -36.47 -2.35
CA ILE A 226 4.79 -36.78 -2.45
C ILE A 226 5.46 -35.73 -3.32
N ILE A 227 6.48 -35.07 -2.75
CA ILE A 227 7.26 -34.01 -3.38
C ILE A 227 8.62 -34.58 -3.74
N GLN A 228 9.06 -34.38 -4.99
CA GLN A 228 10.36 -34.80 -5.47
C GLN A 228 10.97 -33.72 -6.36
N THR A 229 12.29 -33.63 -6.37
CA THR A 229 13.00 -32.79 -7.34
C THR A 229 12.84 -33.36 -8.74
N HIS A 230 12.82 -32.47 -9.74
CA HIS A 230 12.95 -32.88 -11.13
C HIS A 230 14.35 -33.47 -11.39
#